data_AF-A0A059XQQ3-F1
#
_entry.id   AF-A0A059XQQ3-F1
#
_cell.length_a   1.000
_cell.length_b   1.000
_cell.length_c   1.000
_cell.angle_alpha   90.00
_cell.angle_beta   90.00
_cell.angle_gamma   90.00
#
_symmetry.space_group_name_H-M   'P 1'
#
loop_
_entity.id
_entity.type
_entity.pdbx_description
1 polymer ?
#
loop_
_entity_poly.entity_id
_entity_poly.type
_entity_poly.pdbx_seq_one_letter_code
_entity_poly.pdbx_strand_id
1 'polypeptide(L)'
;MSKNIRIQINSLSSSPISFNKASLHFNLQNEIVFIPIERKSIASFEQTLIKVDDKQTQQSFYIFLNNSNIVINDEIATINTFSEAKLYIEDKLNFPKEIIKHELKQVTQEINFLTASLSIGLKVDEAIRLNYLKELQFELKMKLALNLIEYEGDYNE
;
A
#
# COMPACT_ATOMS: atom_id res chain seq x y z
N MET A 1 -6.39 7.81 -21.42
CA MET A 1 -6.35 6.34 -21.26
C MET A 1 -5.00 6.01 -20.66
N SER A 2 -4.95 5.31 -19.53
CA SER A 2 -3.71 4.94 -18.87
C SER A 2 -2.88 4.01 -19.77
N LYS A 3 -1.55 4.19 -19.78
CA LYS A 3 -0.63 3.37 -20.56
C LYS A 3 -0.59 1.96 -19.95
N ASN A 4 -0.70 0.93 -20.79
CA ASN A 4 -0.45 -0.44 -20.35
C ASN A 4 1.06 -0.66 -20.25
N ILE A 5 1.51 -1.13 -19.11
CA ILE A 5 2.91 -1.39 -18.81
C ILE A 5 3.04 -2.76 -18.14
N ARG A 6 4.25 -3.31 -18.22
CA ARG A 6 4.67 -4.40 -17.35
C ARG A 6 5.02 -3.81 -15.99
N ILE A 7 4.55 -4.43 -14.92
CA ILE A 7 4.85 -4.01 -13.54
C ILE A 7 5.57 -5.16 -12.86
N GLN A 8 6.69 -4.88 -12.20
CA GLN A 8 7.45 -5.83 -11.40
C GLN A 8 7.60 -5.26 -10.00
N ILE A 9 7.15 -6.02 -9.00
CA ILE A 9 7.22 -5.64 -7.60
C ILE A 9 8.14 -6.64 -6.90
N ASN A 10 9.30 -6.15 -6.50
CA ASN A 10 10.29 -6.91 -5.74
C ASN A 10 10.16 -6.51 -4.27
N SER A 11 9.71 -7.44 -3.45
CA SER A 11 9.70 -7.31 -2.01
C SER A 11 10.94 -8.00 -1.42
N LEU A 12 11.51 -7.41 -0.37
CA LEU A 12 12.50 -8.12 0.46
C LEU A 12 11.87 -9.17 1.38
N SER A 13 10.56 -9.09 1.59
CA SER A 13 9.80 -9.85 2.59
C SER A 13 8.90 -10.92 1.97
N SER A 14 8.71 -10.92 0.65
CA SER A 14 7.87 -11.89 -0.06
C SER A 14 8.36 -12.16 -1.48
N SER A 15 7.82 -13.20 -2.11
CA SER A 15 8.07 -13.49 -3.52
C SER A 15 7.69 -12.30 -4.41
N PRO A 16 8.41 -12.06 -5.52
CA PRO A 16 8.05 -11.01 -6.47
C PRO A 16 6.67 -11.22 -7.09
N ILE A 17 5.99 -10.11 -7.37
CA ILE A 17 4.73 -10.09 -8.12
C ILE A 17 4.95 -9.39 -9.44
N SER A 18 4.40 -9.94 -10.52
CA SER A 18 4.51 -9.32 -11.84
C SER A 18 3.19 -9.24 -12.58
N PHE A 19 2.95 -8.10 -13.21
CA PHE A 19 1.79 -7.85 -14.07
C PHE A 19 2.31 -7.62 -15.48
N ASN A 20 1.89 -8.43 -16.45
CA ASN A 20 2.42 -8.32 -17.81
C ASN A 20 1.77 -7.19 -18.62
N LYS A 21 0.51 -6.88 -18.34
CA LYS A 21 -0.24 -5.84 -19.04
C LYS A 21 -1.22 -5.18 -18.08
N ALA A 22 -0.77 -4.13 -17.41
CA ALA A 22 -1.60 -3.43 -16.43
C ALA A 22 -1.41 -1.90 -16.51
N SER A 23 -2.33 -1.16 -15.91
CA SER A 23 -2.13 0.27 -15.65
C SER A 23 -1.87 0.53 -14.18
N LEU A 24 -0.84 1.33 -13.90
CA LEU A 24 -0.39 1.67 -12.56
C LEU A 24 -0.85 3.07 -12.15
N HIS A 25 -1.42 3.17 -10.96
CA HIS A 25 -1.87 4.42 -10.36
C HIS A 25 -1.32 4.58 -8.94
N PHE A 26 -0.96 5.82 -8.60
CA PHE A 26 -0.43 6.18 -7.29
C PHE A 26 -1.45 6.92 -6.46
N ASN A 27 -1.54 6.56 -5.19
CA ASN A 27 -2.20 7.40 -4.20
C ASN A 27 -1.23 8.51 -3.76
N LEU A 28 -1.55 9.77 -4.08
CA LEU A 28 -0.78 10.93 -3.63
C LEU A 28 -1.61 11.71 -2.59
N GLN A 29 -0.98 12.04 -1.45
CA GLN A 29 -1.46 13.02 -0.45
C GLN A 29 -2.63 12.63 0.48
N ASN A 30 -2.72 11.40 1.00
CA ASN A 30 -3.73 10.98 1.99
C ASN A 30 -5.21 11.14 1.56
N GLU A 31 -5.48 11.67 0.36
CA GLU A 31 -6.79 11.71 -0.26
C GLU A 31 -7.01 10.42 -1.05
N ILE A 32 -8.25 9.97 -1.21
CA ILE A 32 -8.59 8.75 -1.99
C ILE A 32 -8.56 9.09 -3.49
N VAL A 33 -7.44 9.64 -3.96
CA VAL A 33 -7.22 10.04 -5.35
C VAL A 33 -6.08 9.19 -5.90
N PHE A 34 -6.34 8.54 -7.03
CA PHE A 34 -5.36 7.71 -7.74
C PHE A 34 -4.97 8.39 -9.04
N ILE A 35 -3.68 8.70 -9.17
CA ILE A 35 -3.13 9.39 -10.33
C ILE A 35 -2.45 8.37 -11.24
N PRO A 36 -2.87 8.26 -12.51
CA PRO A 36 -2.22 7.35 -13.46
C PRO A 36 -0.80 7.84 -13.76
N ILE A 37 0.14 6.90 -13.92
CA ILE A 37 1.46 7.23 -14.46
C ILE A 37 1.43 7.11 -15.98
N GLU A 38 1.82 8.18 -16.65
CA GLU A 38 1.83 8.26 -18.11
C GLU A 38 3.22 8.53 -18.70
N ARG A 39 4.24 8.77 -17.85
CA ARG A 39 5.57 9.22 -18.27
C ARG A 39 6.67 8.48 -17.53
N LYS A 40 7.88 8.55 -18.07
CA LYS A 40 9.10 8.14 -17.36
C LYS A 40 9.21 8.92 -16.06
N SER A 41 9.41 8.23 -14.97
CA SER A 41 9.49 8.85 -13.65
C SER A 41 10.29 7.98 -12.69
N ILE A 42 10.83 8.63 -11.67
CA ILE A 42 11.44 8.01 -10.51
C ILE A 42 10.78 8.63 -9.29
N ALA A 43 10.34 7.81 -8.36
CA ALA A 43 9.74 8.26 -7.11
C ALA A 43 10.14 7.32 -5.98
N SER A 44 10.24 7.91 -4.79
CA SER A 44 10.48 7.18 -3.55
C SER A 44 9.42 7.57 -2.55
N PHE A 45 8.82 6.57 -1.89
CA PHE A 45 7.77 6.77 -0.91
C PHE A 45 8.13 6.03 0.38
N GLU A 46 8.09 6.74 1.51
CA GLU A 46 8.15 6.10 2.83
C GLU A 46 6.95 5.18 3.01
N GLN A 47 5.77 5.64 2.60
CA GLN A 47 4.54 4.87 2.61
C GLN A 47 3.62 5.29 1.46
N THR A 48 3.07 4.33 0.73
CA THR A 48 2.09 4.59 -0.33
C THR A 48 1.17 3.40 -0.55
N LEU A 49 0.00 3.66 -1.14
CA LEU A 49 -0.87 2.65 -1.74
C LEU A 49 -0.81 2.81 -3.26
N ILE A 50 -0.58 1.70 -3.97
CA ILE A 50 -0.72 1.67 -5.43
C ILE A 50 -1.98 0.91 -5.83
N LYS A 51 -2.52 1.29 -6.97
CA LYS A 51 -3.59 0.56 -7.66
C LYS A 51 -3.08 0.06 -9.01
N VAL A 52 -3.26 -1.23 -9.24
CA VAL A 52 -2.91 -1.92 -10.47
C VAL A 52 -4.19 -2.46 -11.11
N ASP A 53 -4.56 -1.93 -12.27
CA ASP A 53 -5.65 -2.51 -13.06
C ASP A 53 -5.06 -3.51 -14.06
N ASP A 54 -5.17 -4.80 -13.74
CA ASP A 54 -4.67 -5.87 -14.58
C ASP A 54 -5.63 -6.15 -15.75
N LYS A 55 -5.08 -6.14 -16.97
CA LYS A 55 -5.88 -6.42 -18.18
C LYS A 55 -6.09 -7.90 -18.42
N GLN A 56 -5.30 -8.78 -17.81
CA GLN A 56 -5.45 -10.23 -17.98
C GLN A 56 -6.65 -10.74 -17.18
N THR A 57 -6.70 -10.41 -15.88
CA THR A 57 -7.78 -10.81 -14.98
C THR A 57 -8.99 -9.87 -15.02
N GLN A 58 -8.85 -8.68 -15.61
CA GLN A 58 -9.84 -7.59 -15.53
C GLN A 58 -10.13 -7.14 -14.08
N GLN A 59 -9.21 -7.41 -13.16
CA GLN A 59 -9.32 -7.10 -11.74
C GLN A 59 -8.43 -5.90 -11.38
N SER A 60 -8.93 -5.06 -10.47
CA SER A 60 -8.12 -4.04 -9.82
C SER A 60 -7.53 -4.60 -8.53
N PHE A 61 -6.21 -4.49 -8.39
CA PHE A 61 -5.47 -4.84 -7.19
C PHE A 61 -4.91 -3.61 -6.51
N TYR A 62 -4.86 -3.65 -5.19
CA TYR A 62 -4.33 -2.62 -4.32
C TYR A 62 -3.17 -3.20 -3.54
N ILE A 63 -2.05 -2.47 -3.46
CA ILE A 63 -0.82 -2.97 -2.84
C ILE A 63 -0.22 -1.89 -1.95
N PHE A 64 -0.04 -2.21 -0.68
CA PHE A 64 0.61 -1.36 0.30
C PHE A 64 2.14 -1.48 0.19
N LEU A 65 2.81 -0.33 0.04
CA LEU A 65 4.25 -0.27 -0.16
C LEU A 65 4.89 0.61 0.91
N ASN A 66 5.86 0.06 1.66
CA ASN A 66 6.65 0.80 2.64
C ASN A 66 8.12 0.86 2.20
N ASN A 67 8.73 2.03 2.34
CA ASN A 67 10.10 2.33 1.93
C ASN A 67 10.38 1.88 0.49
N SER A 68 9.53 2.35 -0.43
CA SER A 68 9.51 1.89 -1.80
C SER A 68 10.25 2.84 -2.75
N ASN A 69 10.99 2.24 -3.68
CA ASN A 69 11.62 2.93 -4.81
C ASN A 69 10.97 2.44 -6.10
N ILE A 70 10.57 3.39 -6.92
CA ILE A 70 9.74 3.13 -8.08
C ILE A 70 10.38 3.80 -9.28
N VAL A 71 10.69 3.00 -10.28
CA VAL A 71 11.30 3.44 -11.53
C VAL A 71 10.39 3.03 -12.67
N ILE A 72 9.96 4.00 -13.47
CA ILE A 72 9.07 3.77 -14.59
C ILE A 72 9.81 4.20 -15.86
N ASN A 73 10.11 3.20 -16.70
CA ASN A 73 10.84 3.36 -17.94
C ASN A 73 9.99 2.84 -19.09
N ASP A 74 9.46 3.75 -19.91
CA ASP A 74 8.61 3.47 -21.08
C ASP A 74 7.51 2.42 -20.85
N GLU A 75 7.85 1.13 -20.93
CA GLU A 75 6.95 -0.01 -20.87
C GLU A 75 7.03 -0.80 -19.57
N ILE A 76 7.97 -0.50 -18.67
CA ILE A 76 8.21 -1.26 -17.44
C ILE A 76 8.19 -0.33 -16.22
N ALA A 77 7.39 -0.66 -15.22
CA ALA A 77 7.49 -0.17 -13.86
C ALA A 77 8.19 -1.21 -12.99
N THR A 78 9.30 -0.82 -12.37
CA THR A 78 10.01 -1.63 -11.37
C THR A 78 9.82 -0.98 -10.00
N ILE A 79 9.27 -1.73 -9.07
CA ILE A 79 8.98 -1.32 -7.69
C ILE A 79 9.81 -2.19 -6.78
N ASN A 80 10.68 -1.60 -5.98
CA ASN A 80 11.41 -2.28 -4.92
C ASN A 80 10.87 -1.79 -3.58
N THR A 81 10.44 -2.68 -2.69
CA THR A 81 9.79 -2.34 -1.42
C THR A 81 10.30 -3.22 -0.28
N PHE A 82 10.22 -2.71 0.95
CA PHE A 82 10.58 -3.48 2.15
C PHE A 82 9.36 -4.21 2.75
N SER A 83 8.15 -3.74 2.45
CA SER A 83 6.91 -4.42 2.84
C SER A 83 6.69 -5.71 2.07
N GLU A 84 5.95 -6.66 2.67
CA GLU A 84 5.37 -7.79 1.92
C GLU A 84 4.48 -7.25 0.79
N ALA A 85 4.63 -7.81 -0.41
CA ALA A 85 3.81 -7.44 -1.55
C ALA A 85 2.49 -8.25 -1.50
N LYS A 86 1.54 -7.81 -0.66
CA LYS A 86 0.21 -8.41 -0.58
C LYS A 86 -0.77 -7.74 -1.54
N LEU A 87 -1.64 -8.54 -2.15
CA LEU A 87 -2.69 -8.07 -3.04
C LEU A 87 -3.98 -7.85 -2.24
N TYR A 88 -4.65 -6.74 -2.50
CA TYR A 88 -5.94 -6.41 -1.93
C TYR A 88 -6.95 -6.10 -3.03
N ILE A 89 -8.23 -6.39 -2.79
CA ILE A 89 -9.35 -6.07 -3.69
C ILE A 89 -10.44 -5.30 -2.92
N GLU A 90 -11.25 -4.53 -3.64
CA GLU A 90 -12.45 -3.90 -3.06
C GLU A 90 -13.57 -4.93 -2.91
N ASP A 91 -14.11 -5.09 -1.70
CA ASP A 91 -15.27 -5.94 -1.45
C ASP A 91 -16.17 -5.32 -0.37
N LYS A 92 -17.18 -4.56 -0.79
CA LYS A 92 -18.11 -3.89 0.13
C LYS A 92 -18.99 -4.86 0.92
N LEU A 93 -19.20 -6.09 0.43
CA LEU A 93 -20.11 -7.05 1.06
C LEU A 93 -19.41 -7.79 2.19
N ASN A 94 -18.15 -8.19 1.97
CA ASN A 94 -17.39 -8.97 2.94
C ASN A 94 -16.43 -8.14 3.78
N PHE A 95 -16.31 -6.82 3.54
CA PHE A 95 -15.41 -5.97 4.30
C PHE A 95 -15.79 -5.86 5.80
N PRO A 96 -14.89 -6.22 6.73
CA PRO A 96 -15.16 -6.25 8.17
C PRO A 96 -15.10 -4.85 8.82
N LYS A 97 -16.00 -3.96 8.40
CA LYS A 97 -15.96 -2.51 8.72
C LYS A 97 -15.82 -2.18 10.20
N GLU A 98 -16.59 -2.83 11.07
CA GLU A 98 -16.59 -2.51 12.50
C GLU A 98 -15.32 -2.99 13.21
N ILE A 99 -14.72 -4.10 12.76
CA ILE A 99 -13.43 -4.59 13.25
C ILE A 99 -12.33 -3.58 12.89
N ILE A 100 -12.25 -3.18 11.62
CA ILE A 100 -11.25 -2.21 11.15
C ILE A 100 -11.39 -0.86 11.85
N LYS A 101 -12.62 -0.36 12.07
CA LYS A 101 -12.83 0.88 12.85
C LYS A 101 -12.36 0.76 14.29
N HIS A 102 -12.61 -0.38 14.93
CA HIS A 102 -12.18 -0.62 16.30
C HIS A 102 -10.66 -0.64 16.41
N GLU A 103 -9.99 -1.38 15.53
CA GLU A 103 -8.53 -1.44 15.45
C GLU A 103 -7.92 -0.05 15.18
N LEU A 104 -8.48 0.69 14.22
CA LEU A 104 -8.01 2.04 13.90
C LEU A 104 -8.11 2.99 15.10
N LYS A 105 -9.17 2.86 15.91
CA LYS A 105 -9.32 3.63 17.15
C LYS A 105 -8.24 3.27 18.17
N GLN A 106 -7.96 1.98 18.37
CA GLN A 106 -6.93 1.52 19.31
C GLN A 106 -5.53 1.98 18.89
N VAL A 107 -5.17 1.78 17.61
CA VAL A 107 -3.89 2.23 17.04
C VAL A 107 -3.72 3.74 17.18
N THR A 108 -4.78 4.52 16.90
CA THR A 108 -4.74 5.98 17.03
C THR A 108 -4.53 6.43 18.48
N GLN A 109 -5.14 5.75 19.45
CA GLN A 109 -4.92 6.03 20.87
C GLN A 109 -3.48 5.75 21.28
N GLU A 110 -2.90 4.63 20.85
CA GLU A 110 -1.51 4.25 21.15
C GLU A 110 -0.51 5.22 20.51
N ILE A 111 -0.73 5.63 19.25
CA ILE A 111 0.07 6.67 18.58
C ILE A 111 0.04 7.98 19.37
N ASN A 112 -1.14 8.43 19.80
CA ASN A 112 -1.29 9.69 20.53
C ASN A 112 -0.55 9.64 21.87
N PHE A 113 -0.63 8.51 22.58
CA PHE A 113 0.10 8.28 23.83
C PHE A 113 1.62 8.35 23.60
N LEU A 114 2.16 7.56 22.66
CA LEU A 114 3.60 7.54 22.37
C LEU A 114 4.11 8.88 21.82
N THR A 115 3.30 9.58 21.03
CA THR A 115 3.64 10.90 20.51
C THR A 115 3.70 11.94 21.62
N ALA A 116 2.80 11.88 22.62
CA ALA A 116 2.88 12.76 23.79
C ALA A 116 4.13 12.48 24.63
N SER A 117 4.52 11.21 24.75
CA SER A 117 5.72 10.77 25.47
C SER A 117 7.04 11.21 24.81
N LEU A 118 7.04 11.61 23.53
CA LEU A 118 8.23 12.20 22.88
C LEU A 118 8.79 13.41 23.64
N SER A 119 7.93 14.16 24.33
CA SER A 119 8.34 15.32 25.14
C SER A 119 9.23 14.95 26.34
N ILE A 120 9.20 13.69 26.78
CA ILE A 120 9.95 13.15 27.91
C ILE A 120 11.16 12.31 27.40
N GLY A 121 11.16 11.97 26.11
CA GLY A 121 12.12 11.10 25.45
C GLY A 121 11.59 9.66 25.33
N LEU A 122 11.53 9.13 24.11
CA LEU A 122 11.16 7.73 23.86
C LEU A 122 12.38 6.82 23.93
N LYS A 123 12.19 5.61 24.46
CA LYS A 123 13.12 4.50 24.27
C LYS A 123 13.14 4.07 22.80
N VAL A 124 14.21 3.41 22.37
CA VAL A 124 14.37 2.92 20.99
C VAL A 124 13.19 2.02 20.59
N ASP A 125 12.80 1.08 21.44
CA ASP A 125 11.69 0.17 21.16
C ASP A 125 10.35 0.90 21.01
N GLU A 126 10.14 1.97 21.76
CA GLU A 126 8.93 2.80 21.69
C GLU A 126 8.90 3.62 20.39
N ALA A 127 10.06 4.10 19.93
CA ALA A 127 10.18 4.78 18.65
C ALA A 127 9.92 3.82 17.46
N ILE A 128 10.46 2.59 17.52
CA ILE A 128 10.19 1.55 16.52
C ILE A 128 8.69 1.21 16.50
N ARG A 129 8.10 1.02 17.69
CA ARG A 129 6.67 0.75 17.84
C ARG A 129 5.81 1.88 17.27
N LEU A 130 6.18 3.14 17.52
CA LEU A 130 5.47 4.29 16.98
C LEU A 130 5.48 4.31 15.45
N ASN A 131 6.60 3.99 14.81
CA ASN A 131 6.69 3.92 13.35
C ASN A 131 5.79 2.80 12.79
N TYR A 132 5.87 1.60 13.38
CA TYR A 132 4.97 0.48 13.02
C TYR A 132 3.49 0.86 13.14
N LEU A 133 3.11 1.53 14.23
CA LEU A 133 1.72 1.93 14.44
C LEU A 133 1.26 2.96 13.41
N LYS A 134 2.12 3.91 13.00
CA LYS A 134 1.80 4.87 11.94
C LYS A 134 1.58 4.17 10.61
N GLU A 135 2.43 3.19 10.28
CA GLU A 135 2.27 2.38 9.07
C GLU A 135 0.92 1.64 9.08
N LEU A 136 0.60 0.96 10.18
CA LEU A 136 -0.66 0.26 10.38
C LEU A 136 -1.86 1.20 10.33
N GLN A 137 -1.75 2.40 10.91
CA GLN A 137 -2.82 3.40 10.88
C GLN A 137 -3.17 3.81 9.44
N PHE A 138 -2.16 4.03 8.60
CA PHE A 138 -2.37 4.33 7.18
C PHE A 138 -3.06 3.18 6.46
N GLU A 139 -2.59 1.94 6.66
CA GLU A 139 -3.18 0.75 6.05
C GLU A 139 -4.66 0.61 6.43
N LEU A 140 -4.99 0.72 7.72
CA LEU A 140 -6.36 0.64 8.22
C LEU A 140 -7.24 1.78 7.68
N LYS A 141 -6.71 3.01 7.57
CA LYS A 141 -7.43 4.14 6.97
C LYS A 141 -7.79 3.87 5.51
N MET A 142 -6.84 3.36 4.73
CA MET A 142 -7.05 3.05 3.32
C MET A 142 -7.99 1.85 3.14
N LYS A 143 -7.81 0.79 3.92
CA LYS A 143 -8.73 -0.37 3.97
C LYS A 143 -10.16 0.07 4.23
N LEU A 144 -10.36 0.95 5.22
CA LEU A 144 -11.68 1.49 5.57
C LEU A 144 -12.26 2.40 4.48
N ALA A 145 -11.42 3.23 3.86
CA ALA A 145 -11.83 4.16 2.81
C ALA A 145 -12.30 3.44 1.54
N LEU A 146 -11.61 2.37 1.18
CA LEU A 146 -11.80 1.64 -0.08
C LEU A 146 -12.55 0.30 0.09
N ASN A 147 -12.80 -0.14 1.34
CA ASN A 147 -13.36 -1.47 1.65
C ASN A 147 -12.46 -2.61 1.15
N LEU A 148 -11.16 -2.51 1.43
CA LEU A 148 -10.17 -3.47 0.94
C LEU A 148 -10.10 -4.72 1.81
N ILE A 149 -10.11 -5.88 1.16
CA ILE A 149 -9.83 -7.19 1.75
C ILE A 149 -8.62 -7.84 1.07
N GLU A 150 -7.88 -8.67 1.79
CA GLU A 150 -6.73 -9.38 1.22
C GLU A 150 -7.21 -10.39 0.18
N TYR A 151 -6.51 -10.46 -0.94
CA TYR A 151 -6.80 -11.41 -2.01
C TYR A 151 -6.03 -12.71 -1.76
N GLU A 152 -6.75 -13.79 -1.50
CA GLU A 152 -6.18 -15.12 -1.19
C GLU A 152 -6.00 -16.02 -2.42
N GLY A 153 -6.20 -15.51 -3.65
CA GLY A 153 -6.04 -16.31 -4.86
C GLY A 153 -4.59 -16.42 -5.34
N ASP A 154 -4.27 -17.51 -6.05
CA ASP A 154 -2.97 -17.68 -6.69
C ASP A 154 -2.86 -16.79 -7.93
N TYR A 155 -2.07 -15.72 -7.84
CA TYR A 155 -1.87 -14.76 -8.94
C TYR A 155 -0.70 -15.15 -9.88
N ASN A 156 0.16 -16.08 -9.47
CA ASN A 156 1.41 -16.43 -10.16
C ASN A 156 1.36 -17.78 -10.93
N GLU A 157 0.18 -18.39 -11.12
CA GLU A 157 0.02 -19.60 -11.94
C GLU A 157 -0.46 -19.31 -13.38
#